data_AF-A0A9P8JR71-F1
#
_entry.id   AF-A0A9P8JR71-F1
#
_cell.length_a   1.000
_cell.length_b   1.000
_cell.length_c   1.000
_cell.angle_alpha   90.00
_cell.angle_beta   90.00
_cell.angle_gamma   90.00
#
_symmetry.space_group_name_H-M   'P 1'
#
loop_
_entity.id
_entity.type
_entity.pdbx_description
1 polymer ?
#
loop_
_entity_poly.entity_id
_entity_poly.type
_entity_poly.pdbx_seq_one_letter_code
_entity_poly.pdbx_strand_id
1 'polypeptide(L)'
;EDQSTPARASSEQEVRDTLALGDGGGAQDSWWQPVSTAARPTALYYAVIYLAPGDYHRFHSPCSWVVESRRHFAGELYSVSPYLQRTLPGLFTLNERVVLLGRWRYGFFSYTPVGATNVGSIKINFDKELRTNSLTTDTAADRAAAAAAANNQPYSGFAEATYANASPLLHGQPLQRGEEMGGFQLGSTIVLVFEAPKGRRPSFDEGWGETAGTSEDRKGGWRWNIKPGQYVQVGQAIGWVRDE
;
A
#
# COMPACT_ATOMS: atom_id res chain seq x y z
N GLU A 1 5.42 -17.11 -8.20
CA GLU A 1 6.44 -17.00 -9.28
C GLU A 1 6.86 -15.54 -9.40
N ASP A 2 8.07 -15.29 -9.89
CA ASP A 2 8.51 -13.92 -10.16
C ASP A 2 7.87 -13.40 -11.45
N GLN A 3 7.18 -12.26 -11.37
CA GLN A 3 6.47 -11.64 -12.50
C GLN A 3 7.00 -10.24 -12.80
N SER A 4 8.27 -10.00 -12.46
CA SER A 4 8.94 -8.72 -12.66
C SER A 4 9.02 -8.31 -14.13
N THR A 5 9.00 -6.99 -14.32
CA THR A 5 9.47 -6.35 -15.54
C THR A 5 10.70 -5.51 -15.18
N PRO A 6 11.63 -5.26 -16.12
CA PRO A 6 12.81 -4.46 -15.81
C PRO A 6 12.43 -3.07 -15.27
N ALA A 7 13.04 -2.69 -14.14
CA ALA A 7 12.86 -1.38 -13.56
C ALA A 7 13.45 -0.27 -14.43
N ARG A 8 12.91 0.96 -14.29
CA ARG A 8 13.51 2.15 -14.89
C ARG A 8 14.74 2.57 -14.08
N ALA A 9 15.85 2.82 -14.74
CA ALA A 9 17.09 3.24 -14.08
C ALA A 9 16.93 4.52 -13.23
N SER A 10 16.11 5.47 -13.69
CA SER A 10 15.80 6.69 -12.92
C SER A 10 15.05 6.38 -11.62
N SER A 11 14.05 5.50 -11.70
CA SER A 11 13.27 5.06 -10.53
C SER A 11 14.14 4.28 -9.55
N GLU A 12 15.02 3.39 -10.04
CA GLU A 12 15.99 2.67 -9.20
C GLU A 12 16.89 3.63 -8.42
N GLN A 13 17.46 4.63 -9.09
CA GLN A 13 18.38 5.57 -8.46
C GLN A 13 17.67 6.44 -7.41
N GLU A 14 16.54 7.06 -7.76
CA GLU A 14 15.80 7.92 -6.82
C GLU A 14 15.29 7.15 -5.60
N VAL A 15 14.75 5.95 -5.82
CA VAL A 15 14.26 5.10 -4.73
C VAL A 15 15.41 4.67 -3.83
N ARG A 16 16.55 4.26 -4.39
CA ARG A 16 17.76 3.93 -3.61
C ARG A 16 18.20 5.11 -2.75
N ASP A 17 18.32 6.29 -3.35
CA ASP A 17 18.78 7.49 -2.65
C ASP A 17 17.77 7.90 -1.55
N THR A 18 16.46 7.75 -1.80
CA THR A 18 15.40 8.02 -0.81
C THR A 18 15.41 7.01 0.34
N LEU A 19 15.61 5.72 0.04
CA LEU A 19 15.71 4.68 1.06
C LEU A 19 16.95 4.84 1.94
N ALA A 20 18.06 5.35 1.37
CA ALA A 20 19.28 5.66 2.11
C ALA A 20 19.10 6.79 3.14
N LEU A 21 18.09 7.66 2.97
CA LEU A 21 17.70 8.68 3.95
C LEU A 21 16.84 8.12 5.10
N GLY A 22 16.48 6.84 5.06
CA GLY A 22 15.70 6.18 6.11
C GLY A 22 16.48 6.05 7.42
N ASP A 23 15.77 5.98 8.54
CA ASP A 23 16.32 5.96 9.91
C ASP A 23 16.97 4.60 10.29
N GLY A 24 17.63 3.92 9.34
CA GLY A 24 18.42 2.71 9.58
C GLY A 24 17.63 1.40 9.70
N GLY A 25 16.29 1.43 9.74
CA GLY A 25 15.42 0.24 9.66
C GLY A 25 15.35 -0.34 8.25
N GLY A 26 16.49 -0.57 7.59
CA GLY A 26 16.53 -1.12 6.24
C GLY A 26 16.16 -2.59 6.26
N ALA A 27 15.00 -2.98 5.72
CA ALA A 27 14.52 -4.35 5.46
C ALA A 27 14.51 -5.37 6.63
N GLN A 28 15.23 -5.11 7.71
CA GLN A 28 15.63 -6.07 8.74
C GLN A 28 14.95 -5.79 10.09
N ASP A 29 14.37 -4.60 10.28
CA ASP A 29 13.45 -4.27 11.38
C ASP A 29 12.04 -4.19 10.81
N SER A 30 11.36 -5.33 10.74
CA SER A 30 9.99 -5.36 10.24
C SER A 30 8.98 -4.94 11.32
N TRP A 31 7.86 -4.31 10.93
CA TRP A 31 6.84 -3.82 11.87
C TRP A 31 6.27 -4.86 12.85
N TRP A 32 6.35 -6.16 12.50
CA TRP A 32 5.88 -7.28 13.34
C TRP A 32 6.95 -7.81 14.31
N GLN A 33 8.18 -7.28 14.26
CA GLN A 33 9.23 -7.71 15.18
C GLN A 33 8.94 -7.18 16.58
N PRO A 34 8.93 -8.05 17.61
CA PRO A 34 8.61 -7.65 18.99
C PRO A 34 9.67 -6.72 19.61
N VAL A 35 10.88 -6.70 19.04
CA VAL A 35 11.97 -5.81 19.41
C VAL A 35 12.43 -5.12 18.13
N SER A 36 12.11 -3.84 17.97
CA SER A 36 12.61 -3.03 16.87
C SER A 36 13.94 -2.40 17.27
N THR A 37 14.98 -2.55 16.45
CA THR A 37 16.23 -1.80 16.62
C THR A 37 16.19 -0.42 15.95
N ALA A 38 15.04 -0.03 15.40
CA ALA A 38 14.89 1.24 14.70
C ALA A 38 15.17 2.42 15.65
N ALA A 39 15.97 3.38 15.16
CA ALA A 39 16.37 4.56 15.92
C ALA A 39 15.18 5.42 16.39
N ARG A 40 14.03 5.31 15.69
CA ARG A 40 12.78 6.02 16.02
C ARG A 40 11.63 5.02 16.12
N PRO A 41 10.77 5.13 17.15
CA PRO A 41 9.58 4.30 17.23
C PRO A 41 8.64 4.61 16.07
N THR A 42 8.14 3.58 15.40
CA THR A 42 7.19 3.68 14.29
C THR A 42 5.79 3.26 14.71
N ALA A 43 4.81 3.55 13.86
CA ALA A 43 3.44 3.04 13.97
C ALA A 43 2.87 2.78 12.58
N LEU A 44 1.85 1.92 12.50
CA LEU A 44 1.09 1.73 11.27
C LEU A 44 0.01 2.81 11.13
N TYR A 45 -0.05 3.39 9.95
CA TYR A 45 -1.03 4.36 9.50
C TYR A 45 -1.76 3.79 8.30
N TYR A 46 -3.01 4.22 8.09
CA TYR A 46 -3.77 3.85 6.91
C TYR A 46 -4.59 5.02 6.38
N ALA A 47 -4.85 5.00 5.08
CA ALA A 47 -5.76 5.92 4.40
C ALA A 47 -6.57 5.17 3.35
N VAL A 48 -7.86 5.49 3.27
CA VAL A 48 -8.78 4.92 2.27
C VAL A 48 -9.22 6.05 1.34
N ILE A 49 -8.92 5.92 0.06
CA ILE A 49 -9.22 6.91 -0.97
C ILE A 49 -10.25 6.30 -1.90
N TYR A 50 -11.48 6.83 -1.85
CA TYR A 50 -12.56 6.47 -2.76
C TYR A 50 -12.45 7.28 -4.05
N LEU A 51 -12.60 6.61 -5.19
CA LEU A 51 -12.65 7.23 -6.52
C LEU A 51 -14.05 7.03 -7.09
N ALA A 52 -14.81 8.12 -7.17
CA ALA A 52 -16.12 8.15 -7.79
C ALA A 52 -16.00 7.94 -9.30
N PRO A 53 -17.08 7.51 -9.99
CA PRO A 53 -17.03 7.23 -11.44
C PRO A 53 -16.58 8.39 -12.34
N GLY A 54 -16.70 9.64 -11.88
CA GLY A 54 -16.25 10.83 -12.60
C GLY A 54 -14.81 11.25 -12.30
N ASP A 55 -14.12 10.55 -11.39
CA ASP A 55 -12.79 10.91 -10.94
C ASP A 55 -11.69 10.32 -11.85
N TYR A 56 -10.45 10.75 -11.62
CA TYR A 56 -9.28 10.21 -12.30
C TYR A 56 -8.92 8.81 -11.77
N HIS A 57 -9.11 7.78 -12.60
CA HIS A 57 -8.96 6.37 -12.20
C HIS A 57 -7.57 5.76 -12.42
N ARG A 58 -6.58 6.54 -12.88
CA ARG A 58 -5.18 6.09 -12.87
C ARG A 58 -4.59 6.44 -11.52
N PHE A 59 -3.74 5.55 -11.02
CA PHE A 59 -3.18 5.70 -9.71
C PHE A 59 -1.66 5.64 -9.76
N HIS A 60 -1.07 6.46 -8.90
CA HIS A 60 0.35 6.79 -8.92
C HIS A 60 0.98 6.44 -7.58
N SER A 61 2.28 6.19 -7.63
CA SER A 61 3.07 5.97 -6.44
C SER A 61 3.09 7.24 -5.57
N PRO A 62 2.62 7.20 -4.31
CA PRO A 62 2.50 8.39 -3.47
C PRO A 62 3.85 8.83 -2.87
N CYS A 63 4.82 7.92 -2.83
CA CYS A 63 6.17 8.12 -2.31
C CYS A 63 7.16 7.26 -3.10
N SER A 64 8.45 7.40 -2.83
CA SER A 64 9.47 6.52 -3.40
C SER A 64 9.59 5.26 -2.53
N TRP A 65 9.34 4.09 -3.11
CA TRP A 65 9.27 2.81 -2.41
C TRP A 65 9.60 1.64 -3.35
N VAL A 66 9.78 0.46 -2.77
CA VAL A 66 10.06 -0.80 -3.49
C VAL A 66 8.91 -1.75 -3.25
N VAL A 67 8.28 -2.23 -4.32
CA VAL A 67 7.29 -3.30 -4.29
C VAL A 67 8.02 -4.64 -4.37
N GLU A 68 7.87 -5.47 -3.36
CA GLU A 68 8.58 -6.75 -3.25
C GLU A 68 7.69 -7.91 -3.71
N SER A 69 6.40 -7.84 -3.40
CA SER A 69 5.43 -8.86 -3.78
C SER A 69 4.03 -8.30 -4.01
N ARG A 70 3.21 -9.11 -4.66
CA ARG A 70 1.79 -8.86 -4.91
C ARG A 70 0.99 -10.06 -4.44
N ARG A 71 -0.12 -9.80 -3.76
CA ARG A 71 -1.17 -10.79 -3.50
C ARG A 71 -2.46 -10.36 -4.17
N HIS A 72 -3.00 -11.22 -5.02
CA HIS A 72 -4.29 -11.01 -5.66
C HIS A 72 -5.33 -11.89 -4.98
N PHE A 73 -6.35 -11.24 -4.46
CA PHE A 73 -7.49 -11.88 -3.84
C PHE A 73 -8.65 -11.77 -4.83
N ALA A 74 -9.04 -12.91 -5.39
CA ALA A 74 -10.30 -13.04 -6.09
C ALA A 74 -11.44 -12.72 -5.11
N GLY A 75 -12.48 -12.06 -5.60
CA GLY A 75 -13.60 -11.65 -4.76
C GLY A 75 -14.75 -11.11 -5.58
N GLU A 76 -15.73 -10.58 -4.87
CA GLU A 76 -16.91 -9.98 -5.45
C GLU A 76 -16.59 -8.59 -6.04
N LEU A 77 -17.55 -7.99 -6.73
CA LEU A 77 -17.42 -6.62 -7.24
C LEU A 77 -18.58 -5.77 -6.73
N TYR A 78 -18.79 -5.73 -5.42
CA TYR A 78 -19.81 -4.86 -4.84
C TYR A 78 -19.47 -3.39 -5.05
N SER A 79 -20.50 -2.55 -5.17
CA SER A 79 -20.32 -1.09 -5.29
C SER A 79 -19.66 -0.53 -4.02
N VAL A 80 -18.59 0.23 -4.23
CA VAL A 80 -17.87 0.95 -3.17
C VAL A 80 -18.47 2.32 -2.87
N SER A 81 -19.73 2.56 -3.22
CA SER A 81 -20.41 3.82 -2.88
C SER A 81 -20.36 4.10 -1.36
N PRO A 82 -20.27 5.37 -0.92
CA PRO A 82 -20.22 5.71 0.50
C PRO A 82 -21.41 5.17 1.32
N TYR A 83 -22.56 4.99 0.69
CA TYR A 83 -23.72 4.36 1.34
C TYR A 83 -23.44 2.89 1.68
N LEU A 84 -23.00 2.09 0.70
CA LEU A 84 -22.70 0.67 0.90
C LEU A 84 -21.48 0.45 1.81
N GLN A 85 -20.47 1.32 1.75
CA GLN A 85 -19.33 1.28 2.68
C GLN A 85 -19.77 1.35 4.15
N ARG A 86 -20.84 2.11 4.45
CA ARG A 86 -21.36 2.25 5.82
C ARG A 86 -22.25 1.10 6.25
N THR A 87 -22.86 0.38 5.31
CA THR A 87 -23.88 -0.64 5.60
C THR A 87 -23.39 -2.08 5.46
N LEU A 88 -22.32 -2.32 4.67
CA LEU A 88 -21.76 -3.66 4.46
C LEU A 88 -20.40 -3.79 5.18
N PRO A 89 -20.35 -4.46 6.34
CA PRO A 89 -19.09 -4.74 7.02
C PRO A 89 -18.15 -5.55 6.13
N GLY A 90 -16.87 -5.19 6.11
CA GLY A 90 -15.87 -5.94 5.34
C GLY A 90 -15.98 -5.81 3.82
N LEU A 91 -16.68 -4.79 3.30
CA LEU A 91 -16.84 -4.56 1.86
C LEU A 91 -15.52 -4.70 1.07
N PHE A 92 -14.43 -4.09 1.55
CA PHE A 92 -13.13 -4.15 0.87
C PHE A 92 -12.46 -5.53 0.93
N THR A 93 -12.79 -6.36 1.92
CA THR A 93 -12.26 -7.73 2.03
C THR A 93 -13.06 -8.73 1.20
N LEU A 94 -14.34 -8.42 0.93
CA LEU A 94 -15.21 -9.19 0.04
C LEU A 94 -14.89 -8.91 -1.42
N ASN A 95 -14.54 -7.66 -1.74
CA ASN A 95 -14.24 -7.29 -3.11
C ASN A 95 -12.90 -7.85 -3.60
N GLU A 96 -12.84 -8.10 -4.90
CA GLU A 96 -11.60 -8.38 -5.61
C GLU A 96 -10.60 -7.24 -5.36
N ARG A 97 -9.37 -7.61 -4.99
CA ARG A 97 -8.32 -6.65 -4.66
C ARG A 97 -6.93 -7.18 -4.99
N VAL A 98 -6.03 -6.25 -5.24
CA VAL A 98 -4.61 -6.52 -5.46
C VAL A 98 -3.85 -5.82 -4.35
N VAL A 99 -3.09 -6.55 -3.56
CA VAL A 99 -2.30 -6.01 -2.45
C VAL A 99 -0.85 -5.99 -2.90
N LEU A 100 -0.29 -4.80 -3.11
CA LEU A 100 1.13 -4.62 -3.36
C LEU A 100 1.83 -4.39 -2.02
N LEU A 101 2.81 -5.23 -1.72
CA LEU A 101 3.55 -5.24 -0.46
C LEU A 101 5.01 -4.89 -0.72
N GLY A 102 5.58 -4.08 0.17
CA GLY A 102 7.01 -3.81 0.15
C GLY A 102 7.39 -2.78 1.20
N ARG A 103 8.31 -1.89 0.85
CA ARG A 103 8.93 -0.97 1.80
C ARG A 103 9.26 0.40 1.22
N TRP A 104 9.16 1.40 2.07
CA TRP A 104 9.59 2.77 1.82
C TRP A 104 10.62 3.19 2.88
N ARG A 105 11.06 4.46 2.88
CA ARG A 105 12.16 4.93 3.74
C ARG A 105 11.93 4.75 5.25
N TYR A 106 10.70 4.50 5.69
CA TYR A 106 10.35 4.33 7.10
C TYR A 106 9.88 2.91 7.47
N GLY A 107 10.09 1.93 6.58
CA GLY A 107 9.73 0.53 6.84
C GLY A 107 8.65 0.03 5.91
N PHE A 108 7.64 -0.67 6.43
CA PHE A 108 6.61 -1.31 5.63
C PHE A 108 5.74 -0.31 4.86
N PHE A 109 5.41 -0.66 3.61
CA PHE A 109 4.46 0.08 2.78
C PHE A 109 3.60 -0.89 1.97
N SER A 110 2.30 -0.65 1.96
CA SER A 110 1.32 -1.42 1.22
C SER A 110 0.39 -0.50 0.45
N TYR A 111 0.15 -0.86 -0.81
CA TYR A 111 -0.75 -0.17 -1.71
C TYR A 111 -1.76 -1.16 -2.26
N THR A 112 -3.04 -0.96 -1.96
CA THR A 112 -4.09 -1.93 -2.29
C THR A 112 -5.18 -1.31 -3.17
N PRO A 113 -5.13 -1.52 -4.49
CA PRO A 113 -6.27 -1.26 -5.36
C PRO A 113 -7.39 -2.27 -5.09
N VAL A 114 -8.61 -1.78 -4.87
CA VAL A 114 -9.82 -2.57 -4.64
C VAL A 114 -10.82 -2.29 -5.76
N GLY A 115 -11.28 -3.35 -6.42
CA GLY A 115 -12.25 -3.29 -7.51
C GLY A 115 -13.67 -3.00 -7.01
N ALA A 116 -14.55 -2.59 -7.94
CA ALA A 116 -15.98 -2.47 -7.68
C ALA A 116 -16.80 -2.82 -8.95
N THR A 117 -18.13 -2.70 -8.83
CA THR A 117 -19.13 -3.09 -9.85
C THR A 117 -18.86 -2.60 -11.28
N ASN A 118 -19.38 -3.37 -12.25
CA ASN A 118 -19.47 -3.12 -13.69
C ASN A 118 -18.17 -3.16 -14.50
N VAL A 119 -17.05 -2.67 -13.99
CA VAL A 119 -15.78 -2.63 -14.73
C VAL A 119 -14.57 -2.72 -13.78
N GLY A 120 -14.61 -3.66 -12.83
CA GLY A 120 -13.66 -3.77 -11.71
C GLY A 120 -12.24 -4.19 -12.04
N SER A 121 -11.82 -4.16 -13.31
CA SER A 121 -10.49 -4.61 -13.70
C SER A 121 -9.41 -3.68 -13.14
N ILE A 122 -8.48 -4.24 -12.38
CA ILE A 122 -7.31 -3.58 -11.84
C ILE A 122 -6.14 -3.86 -12.76
N LYS A 123 -5.51 -2.81 -13.31
CA LYS A 123 -4.29 -2.93 -14.10
C LYS A 123 -3.10 -2.44 -13.31
N ILE A 124 -2.03 -3.24 -13.29
CA ILE A 124 -0.73 -2.87 -12.74
C ILE A 124 0.26 -2.80 -13.90
N ASN A 125 0.87 -1.64 -14.10
CA ASN A 125 1.65 -1.34 -15.31
C ASN A 125 2.89 -2.23 -15.47
N PHE A 126 3.50 -2.61 -14.34
CA PHE A 126 4.71 -3.43 -14.28
C PHE A 126 4.44 -4.93 -14.07
N ASP A 127 3.16 -5.35 -14.04
CA ASP A 127 2.75 -6.74 -13.89
C ASP A 127 1.81 -7.13 -15.04
N LYS A 128 2.41 -7.69 -16.09
CA LYS A 128 1.69 -8.05 -17.33
C LYS A 128 0.89 -9.34 -17.21
N GLU A 129 1.14 -10.14 -16.18
CA GLU A 129 0.50 -11.45 -15.98
C GLU A 129 -0.74 -11.33 -15.10
N LEU A 130 -0.86 -10.28 -14.30
CA LEU A 130 -2.07 -9.99 -13.54
C LEU A 130 -3.29 -9.86 -14.46
N ARG A 131 -4.30 -10.69 -14.18
CA ARG A 131 -5.64 -10.60 -14.76
C ARG A 131 -6.61 -10.50 -13.59
N THR A 132 -7.54 -9.57 -13.69
CA THR A 132 -8.59 -9.33 -12.69
C THR A 132 -9.93 -9.25 -13.39
N ASN A 133 -11.04 -9.43 -12.66
CA ASN A 133 -12.38 -9.37 -13.22
C ASN A 133 -12.57 -10.33 -14.42
N SER A 134 -12.07 -11.57 -14.25
CA SER A 134 -12.27 -12.64 -15.21
C SER A 134 -13.61 -13.32 -14.92
N LEU A 135 -14.56 -13.24 -15.87
CA LEU A 135 -15.88 -13.90 -15.80
C LEU A 135 -15.78 -15.43 -15.68
N THR A 136 -14.66 -16.00 -16.13
CA THR A 136 -14.31 -17.39 -15.86
C THR A 136 -13.38 -17.42 -14.67
N THR A 137 -13.77 -18.21 -13.68
CA THR A 137 -13.07 -18.52 -12.44
C THR A 137 -11.55 -18.41 -12.60
N ASP A 138 -10.99 -17.58 -11.73
CA ASP A 138 -9.69 -16.96 -11.82
C ASP A 138 -8.56 -17.99 -11.92
N THR A 139 -8.11 -18.29 -13.14
CA THR A 139 -7.26 -19.46 -13.38
C THR A 139 -5.96 -19.46 -12.59
N ALA A 140 -5.42 -18.32 -12.15
CA ALA A 140 -4.22 -18.30 -11.31
C ALA A 140 -4.52 -18.65 -9.84
N ALA A 141 -5.57 -18.07 -9.28
CA ALA A 141 -6.03 -18.38 -7.93
C ALA A 141 -6.57 -19.81 -7.84
N ASP A 142 -7.36 -20.24 -8.82
CA ASP A 142 -7.89 -21.60 -8.92
C ASP A 142 -6.79 -22.62 -9.17
N ARG A 143 -5.80 -22.33 -10.02
CA ARG A 143 -4.61 -23.21 -10.18
C ARG A 143 -3.82 -23.28 -8.88
N ALA A 144 -3.64 -22.18 -8.16
CA ALA A 144 -2.96 -22.17 -6.87
C ALA A 144 -3.74 -22.97 -5.81
N ALA A 145 -5.07 -22.85 -5.79
CA ALA A 145 -5.94 -23.63 -4.93
C ALA A 145 -5.91 -25.12 -5.27
N ALA A 146 -5.98 -25.47 -6.55
CA ALA A 146 -5.87 -26.85 -7.04
C ALA A 146 -4.49 -27.45 -6.75
N ALA A 147 -3.41 -26.68 -6.93
CA ALA A 147 -2.05 -27.11 -6.59
C ALA A 147 -1.88 -27.30 -5.07
N ALA A 148 -2.43 -26.41 -4.24
CA ALA A 148 -2.42 -26.56 -2.79
C ALA A 148 -3.20 -27.82 -2.37
N ALA A 149 -4.39 -28.04 -2.94
CA ALA A 149 -5.19 -29.23 -2.71
C ALA A 149 -4.46 -30.52 -3.13
N ALA A 150 -3.80 -30.52 -4.30
CA ALA A 150 -3.00 -31.65 -4.77
C ALA A 150 -1.81 -31.96 -3.83
N ASN A 151 -1.26 -30.95 -3.15
CA ASN A 151 -0.15 -31.09 -2.21
C ASN A 151 -0.61 -31.22 -0.73
N ASN A 152 -1.91 -31.38 -0.46
CA ASN A 152 -2.49 -31.37 0.90
C ASN A 152 -2.09 -30.14 1.75
N GLN A 153 -1.91 -28.99 1.09
CA GLN A 153 -1.59 -27.72 1.75
C GLN A 153 -2.85 -26.84 1.84
N PRO A 154 -3.02 -26.07 2.93
CA PRO A 154 -4.09 -25.09 3.02
C PRO A 154 -3.89 -23.98 1.99
N TYR A 155 -4.93 -23.67 1.22
CA TYR A 155 -4.91 -22.54 0.29
C TYR A 155 -5.21 -21.24 1.04
N SER A 156 -4.30 -20.27 0.95
CA SER A 156 -4.39 -19.00 1.69
C SER A 156 -5.44 -18.01 1.14
N GLY A 157 -6.16 -18.36 0.08
CA GLY A 157 -7.21 -17.50 -0.51
C GLY A 157 -6.68 -16.40 -1.44
N PHE A 158 -5.42 -16.46 -1.87
CA PHE A 158 -4.82 -15.51 -2.80
C PHE A 158 -3.79 -16.16 -3.73
N ALA A 159 -3.55 -15.52 -4.87
CA ALA A 159 -2.41 -15.80 -5.74
C ALA A 159 -1.28 -14.81 -5.47
N GLU A 160 -0.06 -15.30 -5.22
CA GLU A 160 1.11 -14.47 -4.92
C GLU A 160 2.12 -14.44 -6.06
N ALA A 161 2.63 -13.24 -6.35
CA ALA A 161 3.76 -13.02 -7.24
C ALA A 161 4.83 -12.20 -6.52
N THR A 162 6.09 -12.42 -6.88
CA THR A 162 7.23 -11.67 -6.36
C THR A 162 7.84 -10.82 -7.46
N TYR A 163 8.59 -9.79 -7.08
CA TYR A 163 9.26 -8.87 -8.01
C TYR A 163 10.77 -8.78 -7.75
N ALA A 164 11.36 -9.81 -7.13
CA ALA A 164 12.75 -9.82 -6.71
C ALA A 164 13.73 -9.56 -7.86
N ASN A 165 13.40 -10.01 -9.07
CA ASN A 165 14.23 -9.84 -10.26
C ASN A 165 14.01 -8.51 -11.01
N ALA A 166 13.09 -7.65 -10.56
CA ALA A 166 12.82 -6.36 -11.22
C ALA A 166 14.01 -5.39 -11.11
N SER A 167 14.68 -5.39 -9.96
CA SER A 167 15.89 -4.62 -9.69
C SER A 167 16.94 -5.51 -9.02
N PRO A 168 18.13 -5.67 -9.63
CA PRO A 168 19.21 -6.45 -9.01
C PRO A 168 19.77 -5.76 -7.76
N LEU A 169 19.54 -4.45 -7.60
CA LEU A 169 20.03 -3.66 -6.46
C LEU A 169 19.01 -3.61 -5.32
N LEU A 170 17.72 -3.47 -5.65
CA LEU A 170 16.67 -3.23 -4.66
C LEU A 170 15.84 -4.47 -4.35
N HIS A 171 16.00 -5.56 -5.11
CA HIS A 171 15.29 -6.83 -4.97
C HIS A 171 13.77 -6.69 -4.94
N GLY A 172 13.25 -5.83 -5.82
CA GLY A 172 11.84 -5.50 -5.95
C GLY A 172 11.63 -4.48 -7.07
N GLN A 173 10.38 -4.17 -7.40
CA GLN A 173 10.03 -3.12 -8.35
C GLN A 173 10.12 -1.75 -7.68
N PRO A 174 11.08 -0.88 -8.03
CA PRO A 174 11.15 0.48 -7.51
C PRO A 174 10.12 1.36 -8.21
N LEU A 175 9.44 2.19 -7.42
CA LEU A 175 8.51 3.20 -7.90
C LEU A 175 8.89 4.54 -7.29
N GLN A 176 9.21 5.52 -8.14
CA GLN A 176 9.48 6.89 -7.69
C GLN A 176 8.19 7.64 -7.39
N ARG A 177 8.27 8.70 -6.57
CA ARG A 177 7.10 9.52 -6.25
C ARG A 177 6.46 10.08 -7.53
N GLY A 178 5.15 9.91 -7.67
CA GLY A 178 4.37 10.37 -8.82
C GLY A 178 4.39 9.44 -10.04
N GLU A 179 5.16 8.35 -10.02
CA GLU A 179 5.18 7.37 -11.10
C GLU A 179 3.81 6.69 -11.26
N GLU A 180 3.28 6.62 -12.49
CA GLU A 180 2.04 5.90 -12.77
C GLU A 180 2.26 4.40 -12.64
N MET A 181 1.54 3.77 -11.70
CA MET A 181 1.70 2.37 -11.35
C MET A 181 0.55 1.49 -11.89
N GLY A 182 -0.58 2.09 -12.23
CA GLY A 182 -1.73 1.36 -12.73
C GLY A 182 -2.99 2.19 -12.85
N GLY A 183 -4.12 1.50 -13.02
CA GLY A 183 -5.42 2.15 -13.08
C GLY A 183 -6.59 1.19 -12.95
N PHE A 184 -7.74 1.76 -12.69
CA PHE A 184 -9.04 1.10 -12.74
C PHE A 184 -9.77 1.46 -14.04
N GLN A 185 -10.78 0.67 -14.41
CA GLN A 185 -11.65 1.04 -15.52
C GLN A 185 -12.85 1.90 -15.06
N LEU A 186 -13.45 1.65 -13.88
CA LEU A 186 -14.49 2.50 -13.28
C LEU A 186 -14.60 2.26 -11.77
N GLY A 187 -15.11 3.26 -11.01
CA GLY A 187 -15.55 3.20 -9.60
C GLY A 187 -14.71 2.31 -8.67
N SER A 188 -13.85 2.89 -7.84
CA SER A 188 -12.79 2.11 -7.18
C SER A 188 -12.38 2.66 -5.84
N THR A 189 -11.57 1.92 -5.09
CA THR A 189 -10.99 2.40 -3.84
C THR A 189 -9.52 1.99 -3.75
N ILE A 190 -8.70 2.88 -3.20
CA ILE A 190 -7.30 2.61 -2.88
C ILE A 190 -7.16 2.61 -1.36
N VAL A 191 -6.60 1.53 -0.81
CA VAL A 191 -6.24 1.43 0.60
C VAL A 191 -4.72 1.50 0.71
N LEU A 192 -4.23 2.49 1.44
CA LEU A 192 -2.83 2.64 1.82
C LEU A 192 -2.67 2.14 3.24
N VAL A 193 -1.66 1.32 3.50
CA VAL A 193 -1.24 0.93 4.85
C VAL A 193 0.27 1.04 4.90
N PHE A 194 0.81 1.83 5.83
CA PHE A 194 2.24 2.12 5.85
C PHE A 194 2.74 2.41 7.26
N GLU A 195 3.99 2.09 7.47
CA GLU A 195 4.73 2.36 8.69
C GLU A 195 5.35 3.75 8.62
N ALA A 196 5.20 4.58 9.65
CA ALA A 196 5.85 5.88 9.71
C ALA A 196 6.30 6.23 11.14
N PRO A 197 7.23 7.18 11.32
CA PRO A 197 7.67 7.59 12.64
C PRO A 197 6.51 8.10 13.50
N LYS A 198 6.45 7.60 14.73
CA LYS A 198 5.47 7.99 15.73
C LYS A 198 6.00 9.19 16.49
N GLY A 199 5.21 10.25 16.59
CA GLY A 199 5.58 11.40 17.43
C GLY A 199 5.81 10.99 18.89
N ARG A 200 6.82 11.57 19.53
CA ARG A 200 7.15 11.31 20.94
C ARG A 200 6.29 12.17 21.85
N ARG A 201 5.86 11.60 22.98
CA ARG A 201 5.19 12.38 24.02
C ARG A 201 6.23 13.26 24.71
N PRO A 202 5.91 14.52 25.03
CA PRO A 202 6.73 15.32 25.95
C PRO A 202 6.98 14.54 27.24
N SER A 203 8.19 14.62 27.79
CA SER A 203 8.48 14.00 29.09
C SER A 203 7.80 14.79 30.21
N PHE A 204 7.66 14.18 31.39
CA PHE A 204 7.11 14.88 32.56
C PHE A 204 7.90 16.16 32.93
N ASP A 205 9.18 16.21 32.55
CA ASP A 205 10.08 17.35 32.80
C ASP A 205 9.87 18.50 31.81
N GLU A 206 9.25 18.26 30.65
CA GLU A 206 9.03 19.29 29.61
C GLU A 206 7.79 20.15 29.86
N GLY A 207 6.97 19.81 30.87
CA GLY A 207 5.73 20.52 31.20
C GLY A 207 4.59 20.25 30.22
N TRP A 208 3.36 20.52 30.66
CA TRP A 208 2.15 20.38 29.84
C TRP A 208 1.85 21.72 29.15
N GLY A 209 1.98 21.78 27.82
CA GLY A 209 1.58 22.95 27.02
C GLY A 209 0.06 23.12 26.94
N GLU A 210 -0.42 24.23 26.36
CA GLU A 210 -1.85 24.53 26.21
C GLU A 210 -2.65 23.47 25.41
N THR A 211 -1.96 22.62 24.65
CA THR A 211 -2.53 21.53 23.82
C THR A 211 -2.32 20.12 24.41
N ALA A 212 -1.94 20.06 25.69
CA ALA A 212 -1.66 18.82 26.44
C ALA A 212 -2.73 17.74 26.22
N GLY A 213 -2.30 16.59 25.67
CA GLY A 213 -3.16 15.43 25.44
C GLY A 213 -3.72 15.28 24.02
N THR A 214 -3.49 16.25 23.14
CA THR A 214 -3.85 16.13 21.71
C THR A 214 -2.74 15.47 20.90
N SER A 215 -3.06 14.93 19.72
CA SER A 215 -2.03 14.34 18.82
C SER A 215 -1.03 15.36 18.30
N GLU A 216 -1.37 16.66 18.32
CA GLU A 216 -0.56 17.78 17.86
C GLU A 216 0.57 18.15 18.83
N ASP A 217 0.46 17.75 20.10
CA ASP A 217 1.44 18.02 21.16
C ASP A 217 2.66 17.09 21.11
N ARG A 218 2.64 16.07 20.24
CA ARG A 218 3.79 15.16 20.09
C ARG A 218 4.92 15.81 19.30
N LYS A 219 6.17 15.70 19.74
CA LYS A 219 7.33 16.14 18.95
C LYS A 219 7.64 15.14 17.84
N GLY A 220 7.92 15.66 16.65
CA GLY A 220 8.17 14.87 15.44
C GLY A 220 7.01 13.96 14.98
N GLY A 221 7.31 13.08 14.03
CA GLY A 221 6.44 12.00 13.57
C GLY A 221 5.51 12.33 12.39
N TRP A 222 4.71 11.35 11.97
CA TRP A 222 3.75 11.49 10.86
C TRP A 222 2.62 12.47 11.17
N ARG A 223 2.31 13.33 10.19
CA ARG A 223 1.25 14.34 10.21
C ARG A 223 0.39 14.21 8.96
N TRP A 224 -0.92 14.17 9.17
CA TRP A 224 -1.89 14.21 8.07
C TRP A 224 -2.11 15.65 7.60
N ASN A 225 -2.12 15.84 6.28
CA ASN A 225 -2.54 17.09 5.63
C ASN A 225 -3.99 17.01 5.13
N ILE A 226 -4.67 15.90 5.41
CA ILE A 226 -6.04 15.63 4.95
C ILE A 226 -6.93 15.26 6.14
N LYS A 227 -8.24 15.44 5.96
CA LYS A 227 -9.26 15.07 6.93
C LYS A 227 -10.21 14.01 6.35
N PRO A 228 -10.83 13.15 7.17
CA PRO A 228 -11.87 12.23 6.70
C PRO A 228 -12.98 12.97 5.95
N GLY A 229 -13.36 12.45 4.78
CA GLY A 229 -14.38 13.06 3.91
C GLY A 229 -13.89 14.22 3.02
N GLN A 230 -12.61 14.61 3.10
CA GLN A 230 -12.03 15.62 2.23
C GLN A 230 -11.78 15.08 0.81
N TYR A 231 -12.10 15.88 -0.21
CA TYR A 231 -11.65 15.64 -1.58
C TYR A 231 -10.16 15.98 -1.72
N VAL A 232 -9.41 15.05 -2.30
CA VAL A 232 -7.97 15.19 -2.52
C VAL A 232 -7.67 15.28 -4.02
N GLN A 233 -6.72 16.12 -4.39
CA GLN A 233 -6.27 16.27 -5.78
C GLN A 233 -5.07 15.37 -6.07
N VAL A 234 -4.90 14.98 -7.33
CA VAL A 234 -3.69 14.28 -7.78
C VAL A 234 -2.47 15.17 -7.51
N GLY A 235 -1.46 14.60 -6.85
CA GLY A 235 -0.24 15.31 -6.45
C GLY A 235 -0.34 16.06 -5.11
N GLN A 236 -1.53 16.21 -4.53
CA GLN A 236 -1.69 16.77 -3.20
C GLN A 236 -1.03 15.85 -2.16
N ALA A 237 -0.19 16.41 -1.30
CA ALA A 237 0.41 15.67 -0.20
C ALA A 237 -0.67 15.27 0.83
N ILE A 238 -0.82 13.97 1.09
CA ILE A 238 -1.74 13.43 2.10
C ILE A 238 -1.19 13.58 3.52
N GLY A 239 0.12 13.70 3.65
CA GLY A 239 0.80 13.86 4.92
C GLY A 239 2.31 13.98 4.73
N TRP A 240 3.01 14.13 5.84
CA TRP A 240 4.45 14.31 5.89
C TRP A 240 4.98 13.86 7.26
N VAL A 241 6.29 13.69 7.36
CA VAL A 241 6.96 13.40 8.64
C VAL A 241 7.66 14.66 9.11
N ARG A 242 7.37 15.08 10.34
CA ARG A 242 8.07 16.16 11.02
C ARG A 242 9.30 15.60 11.72
N ASP A 243 10.46 16.20 11.47
CA ASP A 243 11.65 15.92 12.28
C ASP A 243 11.47 16.47 13.71
N GLU A 244 12.22 15.93 14.66
CA GLU A 244 12.15 16.33 16.08
C GLU A 244 12.56 17.78 16.31
#